data_AF-A0A957FW44-F1
#
_entry.id   AF-A0A957FW44-F1
#
_cell.length_a   1.000
_cell.length_b   1.000
_cell.length_c   1.000
_cell.angle_alpha   90.00
_cell.angle_beta   90.00
_cell.angle_gamma   90.00
#
_symmetry.space_group_name_H-M   'P 1'
#
loop_
_entity.id
_entity.type
_entity.pdbx_description
1 polymer ?
#
loop_
_entity_poly.entity_id
_entity_poly.type
_entity_poly.pdbx_seq_one_letter_code
_entity_poly.pdbx_strand_id
1 'polypeptide(L)'
;RSDSISALIRTIIVDYHFDAPFQQLENDVRNITERLKTHLREIGALQVVEWAEMIQAAFFRRKAAYLVGRLYSGSHVVPIVIALRHFNDEGIVIDAVLLDEDDISILFSFARSYFHIDVDRPYDLVRFLRSIMPRKRIAELYISLGYNKHGKTELYRDILHHLAYTNNKFEIARGQRGMVMVTFTMPDYD
;
A
#
# COMPACT_ATOMS: atom_id res chain seq x y z
N ARG A 1 25.30 8.28 -16.26
CA ARG A 1 25.07 7.64 -14.93
C ARG A 1 23.66 7.90 -14.38
N SER A 2 22.78 8.65 -15.05
CA SER A 2 21.36 8.79 -14.70
C SER A 2 20.47 7.60 -15.13
N ASP A 3 21.00 6.62 -15.86
CA ASP A 3 20.19 5.63 -16.58
C ASP A 3 19.69 4.44 -15.76
N SER A 4 20.34 4.05 -14.65
CA SER A 4 19.99 2.79 -13.98
C SER A 4 18.60 2.80 -13.34
N ILE A 5 18.23 3.87 -12.64
CA ILE A 5 16.92 3.99 -11.97
C ILE A 5 15.82 4.20 -13.02
N SER A 6 16.06 5.09 -13.99
CA SER A 6 15.10 5.37 -15.05
C SER A 6 14.79 4.12 -15.86
N ALA A 7 15.81 3.34 -16.24
CA ALA A 7 15.63 2.08 -16.95
C ALA A 7 14.85 1.07 -16.09
N LEU A 8 15.19 0.93 -14.80
CA LEU A 8 14.48 0.05 -13.88
C LEU A 8 12.99 0.40 -13.77
N ILE A 9 12.66 1.67 -13.53
CA ILE A 9 11.26 2.13 -13.42
C ILE A 9 10.51 1.88 -14.74
N ARG A 10 11.14 2.15 -15.88
CA ARG A 10 10.56 1.86 -17.20
C ARG A 10 10.27 0.37 -17.37
N THR A 11 11.22 -0.50 -17.03
CA THR A 11 11.04 -1.95 -17.08
C THR A 11 9.89 -2.39 -16.19
N ILE A 12 9.84 -1.92 -14.93
CA ILE A 12 8.74 -2.23 -14.01
C ILE A 12 7.39 -1.88 -14.63
N ILE A 13 7.23 -0.68 -15.20
CA ILE A 13 5.94 -0.23 -15.75
C ILE A 13 5.53 -1.06 -16.98
N VAL A 14 6.48 -1.34 -17.88
CA VAL A 14 6.22 -2.08 -19.12
C VAL A 14 5.92 -3.56 -18.86
N ASP A 15 6.53 -4.16 -17.83
CA ASP A 15 6.36 -5.58 -17.48
C ASP A 15 4.96 -5.93 -16.94
N TYR A 16 4.10 -4.94 -16.65
CA TYR A 16 2.69 -5.19 -16.34
C TYR A 16 1.82 -5.41 -17.58
N HIS A 17 2.34 -5.21 -18.80
CA HIS A 17 1.69 -5.54 -20.07
C HIS A 17 0.24 -5.02 -20.20
N PHE A 18 0.00 -3.75 -19.81
CA PHE A 18 -1.31 -3.15 -20.07
C PHE A 18 -1.58 -3.00 -21.56
N ASP A 19 -2.80 -3.37 -22.00
CA ASP A 19 -3.21 -3.27 -23.41
C ASP A 19 -3.33 -1.82 -23.90
N ALA A 20 -3.64 -0.88 -22.99
CA ALA A 20 -3.79 0.53 -23.33
C ALA A 20 -2.41 1.23 -23.38
N PRO A 21 -2.18 2.13 -24.38
CA PRO A 21 -0.92 2.85 -24.50
C PRO A 21 -0.75 3.86 -23.36
N PHE A 22 0.50 4.14 -22.99
CA PHE A 22 0.85 5.26 -22.11
C PHE A 22 0.95 6.56 -22.89
N GLN A 23 0.41 7.65 -22.33
CA GLN A 23 0.45 8.97 -22.97
C GLN A 23 1.87 9.53 -23.07
N GLN A 24 2.57 9.57 -21.94
CA GLN A 24 3.86 10.25 -21.81
C GLN A 24 4.82 9.44 -20.96
N LEU A 25 4.98 8.14 -21.26
CA LEU A 25 5.76 7.20 -20.46
C LEU A 25 7.17 7.73 -20.11
N GLU A 26 7.89 8.29 -21.07
CA GLU A 26 9.25 8.78 -20.84
C GLU A 26 9.29 10.01 -19.90
N ASN A 27 8.26 10.88 -19.94
CA ASN A 27 8.13 11.99 -19.00
C ASN A 27 7.76 11.49 -17.60
N ASP A 28 6.83 10.53 -17.53
CA ASP A 28 6.36 9.96 -16.27
C ASP A 28 7.50 9.20 -15.56
N VAL A 29 8.27 8.40 -16.29
CA VAL A 29 9.47 7.69 -15.79
C VAL A 29 10.50 8.68 -15.27
N ARG A 30 10.74 9.79 -16.00
CA ARG A 30 11.67 10.84 -15.55
C ARG A 30 11.18 11.49 -14.25
N ASN A 31 9.89 11.81 -14.15
CA ASN A 31 9.30 12.42 -12.96
C ASN A 31 9.39 11.49 -11.74
N ILE A 32 9.07 10.20 -11.91
CA ILE A 32 9.23 9.18 -10.86
C ILE A 32 10.70 9.07 -10.44
N THR A 33 11.62 9.04 -11.40
CA THR A 33 13.05 8.91 -11.14
C THR A 33 13.58 10.08 -10.31
N GLU A 34 13.20 11.32 -10.63
CA GLU A 34 13.63 12.49 -9.86
C GLU A 34 12.98 12.53 -8.48
N ARG A 35 11.71 12.15 -8.35
CA ARG A 35 11.03 12.02 -7.05
C ARG A 35 11.71 10.97 -6.18
N LEU A 36 12.05 9.81 -6.74
CA LEU A 36 12.72 8.73 -6.05
C LEU A 36 14.14 9.12 -5.60
N LYS A 37 14.93 9.76 -6.47
CA LYS A 37 16.26 10.28 -6.07
C LYS A 37 16.16 11.30 -4.94
N THR A 38 15.16 12.18 -4.99
CA THR A 38 14.91 13.17 -3.94
C THR A 38 14.57 12.48 -2.63
N HIS A 39 13.64 11.52 -2.65
CA HIS A 39 13.28 10.76 -1.46
C HIS A 39 14.45 9.96 -0.87
N LEU A 40 15.25 9.28 -1.72
CA LEU A 40 16.46 8.57 -1.29
C LEU A 40 17.46 9.51 -0.59
N ARG A 41 17.60 10.75 -1.06
CA ARG A 41 18.43 11.77 -0.37
C ARG A 41 17.86 12.16 0.99
N GLU A 42 16.55 12.36 1.07
CA GLU A 42 15.86 12.77 2.30
C GLU A 42 16.03 11.74 3.42
N ILE A 43 15.97 10.45 3.08
CA ILE A 43 16.16 9.35 4.05
C ILE A 43 17.64 8.98 4.26
N GLY A 44 18.59 9.66 3.61
CA GLY A 44 20.02 9.37 3.72
C GLY A 44 20.47 8.07 3.05
N ALA A 45 19.67 7.52 2.14
CA ALA A 45 20.00 6.32 1.39
C ALA A 45 21.00 6.61 0.24
N LEU A 46 21.55 5.53 -0.33
CA LEU A 46 22.30 5.64 -1.58
C LEU A 46 21.35 6.10 -2.69
N GLN A 47 21.78 7.01 -3.55
CA GLN A 47 20.98 7.47 -4.69
C GLN A 47 21.02 6.46 -5.86
N VAL A 48 20.99 5.18 -5.52
CA VAL A 48 21.05 4.03 -6.41
C VAL A 48 20.02 3.02 -5.92
N VAL A 49 19.37 2.33 -6.85
CA VAL A 49 18.51 1.19 -6.53
C VAL A 49 19.20 -0.05 -7.08
N GLU A 50 19.45 -1.02 -6.21
CA GLU A 50 20.15 -2.27 -6.55
C GLU A 50 19.20 -3.25 -7.23
N TRP A 51 18.00 -3.40 -6.67
CA TRP A 51 16.94 -4.25 -7.21
C TRP A 51 15.58 -3.85 -6.62
N ALA A 52 14.52 -4.38 -7.24
CA ALA A 52 13.13 -4.12 -6.87
C ALA A 52 12.34 -5.42 -6.76
N GLU A 53 11.37 -5.44 -5.87
CA GLU A 53 10.40 -6.51 -5.71
C GLU A 53 9.00 -5.93 -5.94
N MET A 54 8.33 -6.39 -6.98
CA MET A 54 7.00 -5.92 -7.36
C MET A 54 5.98 -7.04 -7.24
N ILE A 55 4.79 -6.72 -6.76
CA ILE A 55 3.66 -7.64 -6.79
C ILE A 55 3.18 -7.74 -8.24
N GLN A 56 3.16 -8.95 -8.79
CA GLN A 56 2.84 -9.19 -10.20
C GLN A 56 1.44 -8.68 -10.60
N ALA A 57 0.46 -8.79 -9.71
CA ALA A 57 -0.89 -8.31 -9.95
C ALA A 57 -1.02 -6.81 -9.63
N ALA A 58 -1.66 -6.05 -10.52
CA ALA A 58 -2.06 -4.68 -10.25
C ALA A 58 -3.28 -4.64 -9.33
N PHE A 59 -3.32 -3.65 -8.44
CA PHE A 59 -4.44 -3.41 -7.55
C PHE A 59 -5.39 -2.42 -8.21
N PHE A 60 -6.65 -2.79 -8.41
CA PHE A 60 -7.64 -1.92 -9.03
C PHE A 60 -8.60 -1.34 -8.00
N ARG A 61 -8.84 -0.03 -8.09
CA ARG A 61 -9.88 0.61 -7.27
C ARG A 61 -10.45 1.82 -7.99
N ARG A 62 -11.77 1.78 -8.23
CA ARG A 62 -12.49 2.81 -9.01
C ARG A 62 -11.84 2.97 -10.39
N LYS A 63 -11.32 4.17 -10.70
CA LYS A 63 -10.72 4.54 -11.99
C LYS A 63 -9.19 4.47 -12.00
N ALA A 64 -8.59 3.83 -11.00
CA ALA A 64 -7.14 3.75 -10.83
C ALA A 64 -6.66 2.32 -10.69
N ALA A 65 -5.45 2.08 -11.18
CA ALA A 65 -4.66 0.88 -10.93
C ALA A 65 -3.42 1.27 -10.12
N TYR A 66 -2.93 0.38 -9.27
CA TYR A 66 -1.78 0.63 -8.41
C TYR A 66 -0.79 -0.53 -8.54
N LEU A 67 0.45 -0.20 -8.90
CA LEU A 67 1.56 -1.13 -8.93
C LEU A 67 2.28 -1.01 -7.59
N VAL A 68 2.38 -2.11 -6.83
CA VAL A 68 2.85 -2.07 -5.43
C VAL A 68 4.09 -2.94 -5.31
N GLY A 69 5.11 -2.42 -4.62
CA GLY A 69 6.36 -3.14 -4.40
C GLY A 69 7.25 -2.47 -3.37
N ARG A 70 8.53 -2.85 -3.39
CA ARG A 70 9.60 -2.26 -2.58
C ARG A 70 10.92 -2.26 -3.34
N LEU A 71 11.74 -1.27 -3.06
CA LEU A 71 13.04 -1.02 -3.68
C LEU A 71 14.14 -1.19 -2.63
N TYR A 72 15.30 -1.65 -3.08
CA TYR A 72 16.47 -1.86 -2.22
C TYR A 72 17.58 -0.88 -2.60
N SER A 73 18.03 -0.11 -1.62
CA SER A 73 19.14 0.84 -1.75
C SER A 73 20.09 0.68 -0.55
N GLY A 74 21.07 -0.20 -0.72
CA GLY A 74 21.96 -0.61 0.38
C GLY A 74 21.16 -1.20 1.53
N SER A 75 21.25 -0.59 2.71
CA SER A 75 20.50 -1.02 3.90
C SER A 75 19.05 -0.52 3.95
N HIS A 76 18.62 0.34 3.01
CA HIS A 76 17.29 0.92 3.01
C HIS A 76 16.34 0.09 2.13
N VAL A 77 15.17 -0.22 2.69
CA VAL A 77 14.03 -0.77 1.96
C VAL A 77 13.02 0.34 1.83
N VAL A 78 12.73 0.74 0.60
CA VAL A 78 11.81 1.86 0.30
C VAL A 78 10.56 1.28 -0.34
N PRO A 79 9.37 1.42 0.26
CA PRO A 79 8.16 0.95 -0.38
C PRO A 79 7.87 1.81 -1.63
N ILE A 80 7.24 1.24 -2.64
CA ILE A 80 6.86 1.98 -3.85
C ILE A 80 5.44 1.62 -4.27
N VAL A 81 4.62 2.64 -4.49
CA VAL A 81 3.34 2.49 -5.17
C VAL A 81 3.26 3.46 -6.34
N ILE A 82 3.07 2.93 -7.54
CA ILE A 82 2.84 3.73 -8.76
C ILE A 82 1.34 3.75 -9.04
N ALA A 83 0.73 4.93 -8.95
CA ALA A 83 -0.70 5.13 -9.21
C ALA A 83 -0.92 5.48 -10.68
N LEU A 84 -1.69 4.63 -11.36
CA LEU A 84 -2.06 4.75 -12.76
C LEU A 84 -3.51 5.22 -12.87
N ARG A 85 -3.78 6.12 -13.81
CA ARG A 85 -5.13 6.47 -14.24
C ARG A 85 -5.25 6.26 -15.73
N HIS A 86 -6.46 5.91 -16.15
CA HIS A 86 -6.80 5.78 -17.55
C HIS A 86 -7.91 6.76 -17.88
N PHE A 87 -7.65 7.67 -18.81
CA PHE A 87 -8.60 8.67 -19.28
C PHE A 87 -9.11 8.29 -20.67
N ASN A 88 -10.07 7.36 -20.76
CA ASN A 88 -10.69 6.91 -22.01
C ASN A 88 -9.70 6.89 -23.21
N ASP A 89 -10.08 7.45 -24.36
CA ASP A 89 -9.31 7.43 -25.62
C ASP A 89 -7.92 8.09 -25.55
N GLU A 90 -7.55 8.69 -24.41
CA GLU A 90 -6.26 9.32 -24.21
C GLU A 90 -5.21 8.35 -23.66
N GLY A 91 -5.57 7.18 -23.10
CA GLY A 91 -4.59 6.19 -22.60
C GLY A 91 -4.14 6.39 -21.14
N ILE A 92 -3.11 5.65 -20.74
CA ILE A 92 -2.64 5.56 -19.34
C ILE A 92 -1.70 6.72 -19.00
N VAL A 93 -1.92 7.31 -17.83
CA VAL A 93 -1.07 8.33 -17.21
C VAL A 93 -0.65 7.87 -15.82
N ILE A 94 0.61 8.12 -15.46
CA ILE A 94 1.06 7.95 -14.08
C ILE A 94 0.71 9.21 -13.29
N ASP A 95 -0.22 9.09 -12.36
CA ASP A 95 -0.75 10.21 -11.58
C ASP A 95 0.15 10.54 -10.37
N ALA A 96 0.71 9.52 -9.74
CA ALA A 96 1.53 9.69 -8.55
C ALA A 96 2.48 8.51 -8.31
N VAL A 97 3.52 8.77 -7.51
CA VAL A 97 4.33 7.72 -6.87
C VAL A 97 4.36 7.97 -5.36
N LEU A 98 4.03 6.95 -4.58
CA LEU A 98 4.12 6.96 -3.12
C LEU A 98 5.37 6.17 -2.71
N LEU A 99 6.18 6.74 -1.83
CA LEU A 99 7.48 6.19 -1.42
C LEU A 99 7.60 6.00 0.11
N ASP A 100 6.55 6.35 0.84
CA ASP A 100 6.51 6.37 2.30
C ASP A 100 5.43 5.42 2.84
N GLU A 101 5.65 4.88 4.04
CA GLU A 101 4.71 4.00 4.73
C GLU A 101 3.38 4.70 5.02
N ASP A 102 3.39 5.96 5.47
CA ASP A 102 2.19 6.66 5.90
C ASP A 102 1.21 6.89 4.72
N ASP A 103 1.71 7.37 3.59
CA ASP A 103 0.97 7.55 2.34
C ASP A 103 0.36 6.23 1.85
N ILE A 104 1.15 5.15 1.88
CA ILE A 104 0.70 3.83 1.46
C ILE A 104 -0.33 3.27 2.46
N SER A 105 -0.14 3.48 3.77
CA SER A 105 -1.10 3.07 4.79
C SER A 105 -2.46 3.76 4.62
N ILE A 106 -2.47 5.03 4.22
CA ILE A 106 -3.69 5.76 3.85
C ILE A 106 -4.33 5.15 2.60
N LEU A 107 -3.53 4.81 1.60
CA LEU A 107 -4.00 4.15 0.38
C LEU A 107 -4.72 2.82 0.70
N PHE A 108 -4.23 2.06 1.66
CA PHE A 108 -4.80 0.78 2.13
C PHE A 108 -5.80 0.94 3.30
N SER A 109 -6.24 2.16 3.63
CA SER A 109 -7.16 2.43 4.75
C SER A 109 -8.50 1.71 4.63
N PHE A 110 -9.04 1.26 5.78
CA PHE A 110 -10.38 0.68 5.91
C PHE A 110 -11.51 1.65 5.52
N ALA A 111 -11.25 2.96 5.50
CA ALA A 111 -12.22 3.99 5.10
C ALA A 111 -12.42 4.06 3.56
N ARG A 112 -11.69 3.25 2.79
CA ARG A 112 -11.79 3.16 1.33
C ARG A 112 -12.52 1.87 0.92
N SER A 113 -13.05 1.87 -0.30
CA SER A 113 -13.49 0.62 -0.93
C SER A 113 -12.31 -0.33 -1.10
N TYR A 114 -12.60 -1.63 -1.08
CA TYR A 114 -11.59 -2.67 -1.27
C TYR A 114 -10.92 -2.57 -2.64
N PHE A 115 -9.70 -3.06 -2.70
CA PHE A 115 -9.03 -3.34 -3.97
C PHE A 115 -9.64 -4.58 -4.62
N HIS A 116 -9.73 -4.53 -5.93
CA HIS A 116 -9.88 -5.70 -6.76
C HIS A 116 -8.50 -6.12 -7.25
N ILE A 117 -8.12 -7.36 -6.95
CA ILE A 117 -6.81 -7.91 -7.28
C ILE A 117 -7.00 -9.40 -7.60
N ASP A 118 -6.25 -9.87 -8.60
CA ASP A 118 -6.17 -11.29 -8.92
C ASP A 118 -5.01 -11.91 -8.13
N VAL A 119 -5.33 -12.79 -7.17
CA VAL A 119 -4.34 -13.39 -6.27
C VAL A 119 -4.78 -14.78 -5.80
N ASP A 120 -3.95 -15.78 -6.08
CA ASP A 120 -4.19 -17.16 -5.64
C ASP A 120 -3.87 -17.38 -4.16
N ARG A 121 -2.87 -16.67 -3.64
CA ARG A 121 -2.34 -16.83 -2.27
C ARG A 121 -2.41 -15.54 -1.47
N PRO A 122 -3.59 -15.21 -0.90
CA PRO A 122 -3.78 -13.97 -0.13
C PRO A 122 -2.85 -13.84 1.08
N TYR A 123 -2.47 -14.97 1.70
CA TYR A 123 -1.56 -14.99 2.84
C TYR A 123 -0.17 -14.41 2.49
N ASP A 124 0.40 -14.85 1.37
CA ASP A 124 1.72 -14.40 0.92
C ASP A 124 1.69 -12.90 0.57
N LEU A 125 0.61 -12.47 -0.09
CA LEU A 125 0.37 -11.06 -0.40
C LEU A 125 0.27 -10.20 0.87
N VAL A 126 -0.54 -10.62 1.85
CA VAL A 126 -0.66 -9.90 3.13
C VAL A 126 0.67 -9.85 3.87
N ARG A 127 1.46 -10.93 3.83
CA ARG A 127 2.81 -10.94 4.44
C ARG A 127 3.75 -9.95 3.75
N PHE A 128 3.70 -9.85 2.42
CA PHE A 128 4.45 -8.85 1.67
C PHE A 128 3.99 -7.43 2.03
N LEU A 129 2.68 -7.17 2.01
CA LEU A 129 2.11 -5.87 2.38
C LEU A 129 2.45 -5.46 3.81
N ARG A 130 2.51 -6.42 4.76
CA ARG A 130 2.95 -6.16 6.13
C ARG A 130 4.43 -5.78 6.22
N SER A 131 5.26 -6.21 5.28
CA SER A 131 6.68 -5.81 5.24
C SER A 131 6.88 -4.36 4.76
N ILE A 132 5.93 -3.80 4.01
CA ILE A 132 5.94 -2.40 3.57
C ILE A 132 5.08 -1.49 4.46
N MET A 133 4.13 -2.07 5.20
CA MET A 133 3.25 -1.38 6.15
C MET A 133 3.27 -2.08 7.53
N PRO A 134 4.40 -2.09 8.24
CA PRO A 134 4.58 -2.80 9.51
C PRO A 134 3.70 -2.27 10.64
N ARG A 135 3.12 -1.08 10.54
CA ARG A 135 2.16 -0.58 11.54
C ARG A 135 0.72 -1.04 11.27
N LYS A 136 0.38 -1.42 10.05
CA LYS A 136 -1.01 -1.71 9.63
C LYS A 136 -1.47 -3.12 9.95
N ARG A 137 -2.53 -3.28 10.75
CA ARG A 137 -3.00 -4.58 11.26
C ARG A 137 -3.27 -5.58 10.14
N ILE A 138 -2.98 -6.85 10.40
CA ILE A 138 -3.21 -7.96 9.45
C ILE A 138 -4.67 -8.02 9.02
N ALA A 139 -5.59 -7.83 9.96
CA ALA A 139 -7.03 -7.78 9.67
C ALA A 139 -7.39 -6.68 8.65
N GLU A 140 -6.83 -5.48 8.79
CA GLU A 140 -7.05 -4.37 7.86
C GLU A 140 -6.50 -4.67 6.47
N LEU A 141 -5.34 -5.34 6.38
CA LEU A 141 -4.77 -5.75 5.09
C LEU A 141 -5.70 -6.72 4.38
N TYR A 142 -6.20 -7.77 5.04
CA TYR A 142 -7.19 -8.68 4.44
C TYR A 142 -8.47 -7.96 3.99
N ILE A 143 -8.99 -7.07 4.83
CA ILE A 143 -10.18 -6.27 4.52
C ILE A 143 -9.93 -5.41 3.28
N SER A 144 -8.78 -4.73 3.20
CA SER A 144 -8.44 -3.86 2.08
C SER A 144 -8.38 -4.60 0.73
N LEU A 145 -8.16 -5.92 0.75
CA LEU A 145 -8.14 -6.81 -0.43
C LEU A 145 -9.50 -7.46 -0.71
N GLY A 146 -10.54 -7.16 0.07
CA GLY A 146 -11.89 -7.70 -0.09
C GLY A 146 -12.17 -8.97 0.71
N TYR A 147 -11.21 -9.51 1.46
CA TYR A 147 -11.38 -10.71 2.30
C TYR A 147 -12.01 -10.40 3.67
N ASN A 148 -13.13 -9.67 3.70
CA ASN A 148 -13.76 -9.17 4.94
C ASN A 148 -14.10 -10.25 5.96
N LYS A 149 -14.57 -11.41 5.49
CA LYS A 149 -14.90 -12.54 6.36
C LYS A 149 -13.67 -13.03 7.11
N HIS A 150 -12.53 -13.15 6.41
CA HIS A 150 -11.28 -13.57 7.02
C HIS A 150 -10.66 -12.47 7.87
N GLY A 151 -10.71 -11.21 7.42
CA GLY A 151 -10.30 -10.06 8.22
C GLY A 151 -11.05 -9.94 9.55
N LYS A 152 -12.33 -10.30 9.59
CA LYS A 152 -13.10 -10.41 10.85
C LYS A 152 -12.55 -11.51 11.78
N THR A 153 -12.15 -12.66 11.22
CA THR A 153 -11.50 -13.72 12.00
C THR A 153 -10.18 -13.25 12.58
N GLU A 154 -9.34 -12.58 11.80
CA GLU A 154 -8.07 -12.02 12.26
C GLU A 154 -8.27 -10.93 13.32
N LEU A 155 -9.22 -10.03 13.12
CA LEU A 155 -9.55 -9.00 14.12
C LEU A 155 -10.02 -9.64 15.44
N TYR A 156 -10.85 -10.68 15.36
CA TYR A 156 -11.30 -11.39 16.57
C TYR A 156 -10.15 -12.09 17.30
N ARG A 157 -9.21 -12.69 16.56
CA ARG A 157 -7.99 -13.27 17.14
C ARG A 157 -7.14 -12.21 17.85
N ASP A 158 -7.01 -11.03 17.24
CA ASP A 158 -6.27 -9.90 17.82
C ASP A 158 -6.92 -9.41 19.13
N ILE A 159 -8.25 -9.28 19.18
CA ILE A 159 -9.01 -8.96 20.41
C ILE A 159 -8.72 -10.02 21.50
N LEU A 160 -8.85 -11.31 21.17
CA LEU A 160 -8.64 -12.38 22.15
C LEU A 160 -7.20 -12.41 22.67
N HIS A 161 -6.23 -12.16 21.79
CA HIS A 161 -4.84 -12.05 22.18
C HIS A 161 -4.63 -10.88 23.13
N HIS A 162 -5.14 -9.69 22.81
CA HIS A 162 -5.08 -8.54 23.71
C HIS A 162 -5.69 -8.87 25.08
N LEU A 163 -6.92 -9.40 25.12
CA LEU A 163 -7.60 -9.79 26.36
C LEU A 163 -6.81 -10.79 27.23
N ALA A 164 -5.98 -11.65 26.63
CA ALA A 164 -5.19 -12.61 27.37
C ALA A 164 -3.98 -11.98 28.11
N TYR A 165 -3.53 -10.80 27.67
CA TYR A 165 -2.31 -10.15 28.18
C TYR A 165 -2.57 -8.82 28.89
N THR A 166 -3.83 -8.39 29.02
CA THR A 166 -4.19 -7.16 29.74
C THR A 166 -5.36 -7.40 30.69
N ASN A 167 -5.37 -6.62 31.78
CA ASN A 167 -6.48 -6.58 32.74
C ASN A 167 -7.44 -5.41 32.47
N ASN A 168 -7.28 -4.72 31.33
CA ASN A 168 -8.13 -3.62 30.93
C ASN A 168 -9.56 -4.11 30.74
N LYS A 169 -10.51 -3.29 31.15
CA LYS A 169 -11.94 -3.59 31.05
C LYS A 169 -12.53 -2.78 29.91
N PHE A 170 -13.61 -3.29 29.34
CA PHE A 170 -14.43 -2.49 28.45
C PHE A 170 -15.02 -1.30 29.21
N GLU A 171 -14.89 -0.12 28.62
CA GLU A 171 -15.44 1.15 29.12
C GLU A 171 -16.20 1.87 28.01
N ILE A 172 -17.10 2.77 28.39
CA ILE A 172 -17.80 3.61 27.40
C ILE A 172 -16.76 4.49 26.68
N ALA A 173 -16.83 4.52 25.36
CA ALA A 173 -15.90 5.30 24.56
C ALA A 173 -15.98 6.79 24.93
N ARG A 174 -14.82 7.45 25.05
CA ARG A 174 -14.74 8.87 25.38
C ARG A 174 -15.43 9.72 24.30
N GLY A 175 -16.21 10.71 24.71
CA GLY A 175 -16.93 11.62 23.81
C GLY A 175 -18.37 11.89 24.26
N GLN A 176 -19.16 12.54 23.40
CA GLN A 176 -20.58 12.76 23.66
C GLN A 176 -21.36 11.45 23.51
N ARG A 177 -22.18 11.12 24.52
CA ARG A 177 -23.00 9.91 24.50
C ARG A 177 -23.99 9.94 23.34
N GLY A 178 -23.98 8.88 22.53
CA GLY A 178 -24.94 8.69 21.45
C GLY A 178 -26.35 8.37 21.98
N MET A 179 -27.37 8.88 21.31
CA MET A 179 -28.78 8.60 21.63
C MET A 179 -29.30 7.31 20.97
N VAL A 180 -28.55 6.75 20.02
CA VAL A 180 -28.94 5.58 19.21
C VAL A 180 -28.04 4.37 19.45
N MET A 181 -26.72 4.59 19.51
CA MET A 181 -25.73 3.53 19.65
C MET A 181 -25.04 3.60 21.01
N VAL A 182 -24.81 2.44 21.63
CA VAL A 182 -23.92 2.30 22.78
C VAL A 182 -22.53 1.95 22.25
N THR A 183 -21.59 2.88 22.41
CA THR A 183 -20.20 2.71 21.98
C THR A 183 -19.31 2.47 23.19
N PHE A 184 -18.55 1.39 23.17
CA PHE A 184 -17.58 1.02 24.19
C PHE A 184 -16.28 0.59 23.52
N THR A 185 -15.19 0.68 24.27
CA THR A 185 -13.84 0.31 23.83
C THR A 185 -13.07 -0.27 25.01
N MET A 186 -11.84 -0.72 24.77
CA MET A 186 -10.87 -1.05 25.81
C MET A 186 -9.72 -0.04 25.75
N PRO A 187 -9.26 0.50 26.88
CA PRO A 187 -8.07 1.36 26.90
C PRO A 187 -6.88 0.65 26.23
N ASP A 188 -6.12 1.39 25.42
CA ASP A 188 -4.92 0.92 24.71
C ASP A 188 -5.15 -0.21 23.67
N TYR A 189 -6.41 -0.48 23.32
CA TYR A 189 -6.79 -1.34 22.20
C TYR A 189 -7.13 -0.43 20.99
N ASP A 190 -6.16 -0.26 20.09
CA ASP A 190 -6.15 0.59 18.87
C ASP A 190 -5.23 1.80 18.91
#